data_AF-A0A164LBF5-F1
#
_entry.id   AF-A0A164LBF5-F1
#
_cell.length_a   1.000
_cell.length_b   1.000
_cell.length_c   1.000
_cell.angle_alpha   90.00
_cell.angle_beta   90.00
_cell.angle_gamma   90.00
#
_symmetry.space_group_name_H-M   'P 1'
#
loop_
_entity.id
_entity.type
_entity.pdbx_description
1 polymer ?
#
loop_
_entity_poly.entity_id
_entity_poly.type
_entity_poly.pdbx_seq_one_letter_code
_entity_poly.pdbx_strand_id
1 'polypeptide(L)'
;MFDKLAVGDSVAWWADSHGRGVEAHDPKAVLRSGRVVSVHHHPTEPNRVVACLVECRAPAAGVYIATIRPDQGHQPTVLTRADDH
;
A
#
# COMPACT_ATOMS: atom_id res chain seq x y z
N MET A 1 3.29 7.18 -6.02
CA MET A 1 4.68 6.69 -6.14
C MET A 1 5.21 6.44 -4.74
N PHE A 2 5.83 5.29 -4.50
CA PHE A 2 6.23 4.85 -3.15
C PHE A 2 7.10 5.87 -2.40
N ASP A 3 7.94 6.60 -3.12
CA ASP A 3 8.88 7.59 -2.54
C ASP A 3 8.19 8.79 -1.88
N LYS A 4 6.86 8.92 -2.01
CA LYS A 4 6.04 9.95 -1.35
C LYS A 4 5.23 9.43 -0.17
N LEU A 5 5.29 8.13 0.13
CA LEU A 5 4.52 7.55 1.21
C LEU A 5 5.21 7.82 2.56
N ALA A 6 4.42 8.23 3.53
CA ALA A 6 4.84 8.45 4.90
C ALA A 6 4.04 7.58 5.88
N VAL A 7 4.61 7.34 7.06
CA VAL A 7 3.87 6.73 8.17
C VAL A 7 2.67 7.62 8.50
N GLY A 8 1.49 7.02 8.55
CA GLY A 8 0.24 7.73 8.79
C GLY A 8 -0.65 7.85 7.57
N ASP A 9 -0.10 7.77 6.35
CA ASP A 9 -0.88 7.91 5.11
C ASP A 9 -1.93 6.82 4.99
N SER A 10 -3.15 7.20 4.61
CA SER A 10 -4.15 6.29 4.10
C SER A 10 -3.88 6.02 2.63
N VAL A 11 -3.81 4.75 2.23
CA VAL A 11 -3.49 4.35 0.86
C VAL A 11 -4.47 3.31 0.34
N ALA A 12 -4.65 3.28 -0.98
CA ALA A 12 -5.34 2.21 -1.68
C ALA A 12 -4.47 1.67 -2.82
N TRP A 13 -4.61 0.39 -3.13
CA TRP A 13 -3.89 -0.28 -4.21
C TRP A 13 -4.67 -1.49 -4.72
N TRP A 14 -4.39 -1.89 -5.96
CA TRP A 14 -4.92 -3.11 -6.56
C TRP A 14 -3.95 -4.27 -6.37
N ALA A 15 -4.46 -5.43 -5.98
CA ALA A 15 -3.68 -6.65 -5.84
C ALA A 15 -4.47 -7.91 -6.23
N ASP A 16 -3.78 -8.95 -6.68
CA ASP A 16 -4.39 -10.25 -6.95
C ASP A 16 -4.61 -11.08 -5.66
N SER A 17 -5.16 -12.29 -5.80
CA SER A 17 -5.38 -13.22 -4.68
C SER A 17 -4.10 -13.69 -3.99
N HIS A 18 -2.94 -13.53 -4.63
CA HIS A 18 -1.64 -13.85 -4.06
C HIS A 18 -0.97 -12.63 -3.40
N GLY A 19 -1.64 -11.47 -3.43
CA GLY A 19 -1.12 -10.23 -2.85
C GLY A 19 -0.04 -9.56 -3.72
N ARG A 20 0.06 -9.90 -5.00
CA ARG A 20 0.92 -9.15 -5.95
C ARG A 20 0.15 -7.94 -6.45
N GLY A 21 0.86 -6.83 -6.67
CA GLY A 21 0.27 -5.66 -7.29
C GLY A 21 -0.12 -5.95 -8.75
N VAL A 22 -1.30 -5.49 -9.13
CA VAL A 22 -1.84 -5.62 -10.49
C VAL A 22 -2.51 -4.32 -10.91
N GLU A 23 -2.78 -4.17 -12.21
CA GLU A 23 -3.52 -3.04 -12.74
C GLU A 23 -5.01 -3.12 -12.39
N ALA A 24 -5.69 -1.97 -12.32
CA ALA A 24 -7.11 -1.90 -11.95
C ALA A 24 -8.04 -2.66 -12.91
N HIS A 25 -7.64 -2.84 -14.16
CA HIS A 25 -8.41 -3.53 -15.19
C HIS A 25 -8.09 -5.04 -15.26
N ASP A 26 -7.19 -5.55 -14.42
CA ASP A 26 -6.91 -6.99 -14.36
C ASP A 26 -8.14 -7.73 -13.79
N PRO A 27 -8.62 -8.82 -14.42
CA PRO A 27 -9.78 -9.59 -13.93
C PRO A 27 -9.62 -10.14 -12.51
N LYS A 28 -8.38 -10.26 -12.01
CA LYS A 28 -8.05 -10.73 -10.67
C LYS A 28 -7.82 -9.59 -9.68
N ALA A 29 -7.94 -8.33 -10.12
CA ALA A 29 -7.69 -7.16 -9.30
C ALA A 29 -8.71 -7.04 -8.17
N VAL A 30 -8.21 -6.95 -6.95
CA VAL A 30 -8.98 -6.63 -5.75
C VAL A 30 -8.46 -5.33 -5.18
N LEU A 31 -9.37 -4.37 -4.96
CA LEU A 31 -9.02 -3.11 -4.31
C LEU A 31 -8.79 -3.35 -2.83
N ARG A 32 -7.62 -2.93 -2.35
CA ARG A 32 -7.24 -2.97 -0.93
C ARG A 32 -6.96 -1.55 -0.47
N SER A 33 -7.16 -1.32 0.82
CA SER A 33 -6.82 -0.05 1.45
C SER A 33 -6.40 -0.26 2.90
N GLY A 34 -5.65 0.71 3.43
CA GLY A 34 -5.18 0.69 4.80
C GLY A 34 -4.32 1.90 5.12
N ARG A 35 -3.70 1.88 6.30
CA ARG A 35 -2.84 2.96 6.80
C ARG A 35 -1.38 2.51 6.84
N VAL A 36 -0.47 3.31 6.30
CA VAL A 36 0.98 3.04 6.36
C VAL A 36 1.44 3.16 7.81
N VAL A 37 2.04 2.09 8.34
CA VAL A 37 2.58 2.03 9.71
C VAL A 37 4.11 1.95 9.74
N SER A 38 4.75 1.57 8.64
CA SER A 38 6.21 1.59 8.49
C SER A 38 6.59 1.79 7.03
N VAL A 39 7.69 2.51 6.79
CA VAL A 39 8.31 2.71 5.48
C VAL A 39 9.76 2.25 5.56
N HIS A 40 10.12 1.28 4.72
CA HIS A 40 11.44 0.67 4.68
C HIS A 40 12.21 1.17 3.45
N HIS A 41 13.42 1.65 3.68
CA HIS A 41 14.32 2.16 2.65
C HIS A 41 15.45 1.17 2.38
N HIS A 42 16.03 1.25 1.19
CA HIS A 42 17.21 0.47 0.83
C HIS A 42 18.39 0.86 1.74
N PRO A 43 19.19 -0.10 2.24
CA PRO A 43 20.22 0.16 3.25
C PRO A 43 21.33 1.12 2.78
N THR A 44 21.61 1.14 1.47
CA THR A 44 22.65 2.01 0.88
C THR A 44 22.08 3.14 0.01
N GLU A 45 20.76 3.17 -0.19
CA GLU A 45 20.06 4.19 -0.98
C GLU A 45 18.88 4.71 -0.15
N PRO A 46 19.11 5.59 0.84
CA PRO A 46 18.11 5.93 1.86
C PRO A 46 16.85 6.62 1.31
N ASN A 47 16.90 7.16 0.09
CA ASN A 47 15.73 7.76 -0.57
C ASN A 47 14.90 6.74 -1.36
N ARG A 48 15.36 5.49 -1.47
CA ARG A 48 14.69 4.43 -2.24
C ARG A 48 13.84 3.58 -1.31
N VAL A 49 12.53 3.72 -1.40
CA VAL A 49 11.60 2.87 -0.65
C VAL A 49 11.58 1.47 -1.26
N VAL A 50 11.76 0.44 -0.43
CA VAL A 50 11.74 -0.98 -0.85
C VAL A 50 10.50 -1.72 -0.37
N ALA A 51 9.87 -1.26 0.71
CA ALA A 51 8.61 -1.82 1.21
C ALA A 51 7.89 -0.82 2.12
N CYS A 52 6.56 -0.93 2.19
CA CYS A 52 5.75 -0.32 3.24
C CYS A 52 4.93 -1.40 3.94
N LEU A 53 4.79 -1.27 5.26
CA LEU A 53 3.83 -2.05 6.03
C LEU A 53 2.55 -1.23 6.17
N VAL A 54 1.43 -1.84 5.83
CA VAL A 54 0.11 -1.21 5.82
C VAL A 54 -0.84 -1.97 6.73
N GLU A 55 -1.32 -1.29 7.77
CA GLU A 55 -2.39 -1.79 8.62
C GLU A 55 -3.72 -1.73 7.86
N CYS A 56 -4.31 -2.89 7.65
CA CYS A 56 -5.57 -3.08 6.95
C CYS A 56 -6.65 -3.53 7.93
N ARG A 57 -7.91 -3.29 7.58
CA ARG A 57 -9.07 -3.80 8.32
C ARG A 57 -9.96 -4.59 7.38
N ALA A 58 -10.25 -5.84 7.75
CA ALA A 58 -11.19 -6.70 7.05
C ALA A 58 -12.36 -7.05 7.98
N PRO A 59 -13.62 -7.00 7.50
CA PRO A 59 -14.79 -7.32 8.34
C PRO A 59 -14.71 -8.70 9.02
N ALA A 60 -14.15 -9.70 8.33
CA ALA A 60 -14.09 -11.08 8.83
C ALA A 60 -12.81 -11.42 9.61
N ALA A 61 -11.70 -10.72 9.36
CA ALA A 61 -10.39 -11.07 9.92
C ALA A 61 -9.85 -10.02 10.92
N GLY A 62 -10.58 -8.93 11.13
CA GLY A 62 -10.13 -7.83 11.99
C GLY A 62 -8.96 -7.06 11.37
N VAL A 63 -7.96 -6.75 12.19
CA VAL A 63 -6.77 -5.99 11.78
C VAL A 63 -5.68 -6.94 11.30
N TYR A 64 -5.07 -6.64 10.15
CA TYR A 64 -3.92 -7.39 9.63
C TYR A 64 -2.92 -6.45 8.95
N ILE A 65 -1.66 -6.89 8.83
CA ILE A 65 -0.61 -6.14 8.13
C ILE A 65 -0.43 -6.68 6.72
N ALA A 66 -0.48 -5.79 5.73
CA ALA A 66 -0.06 -6.07 4.36
C ALA A 66 1.30 -5.44 4.09
N THR A 67 2.18 -6.18 3.42
CA THR A 67 3.44 -5.64 2.90
C THR A 67 3.24 -5.28 1.44
N ILE A 68 3.40 -4.01 1.10
CA ILE A 68 3.39 -3.55 -0.29
C ILE A 68 4.81 -3.19 -0.72
N ARG A 69 5.17 -3.58 -1.95
CA ARG A 69 6.53 -3.42 -2.49
C ARG A 69 6.51 -2.96 -3.95
N PRO A 70 7.38 -2.02 -4.35
CA PRO A 70 7.51 -1.61 -5.74
C PRO A 70 7.84 -2.77 -6.69
N ASP A 71 8.73 -3.69 -6.27
CA ASP A 71 9.18 -4.82 -7.08
C ASP A 71 8.13 -5.93 -7.26
N GLN A 72 7.03 -5.86 -6.52
CA GLN A 72 5.87 -6.74 -6.69
C GLN A 72 4.73 -6.08 -7.49
N GLY A 73 5.01 -4.99 -8.20
CA GLY A 73 4.03 -4.30 -9.05
C GLY A 73 2.98 -3.49 -8.28
N HIS A 74 3.15 -3.27 -6.98
CA HIS A 74 2.21 -2.47 -6.20
C HIS A 74 2.26 -1.01 -6.65
N GLN A 75 1.09 -0.39 -6.80
CA GLN A 75 0.95 1.01 -7.16
C GLN A 75 0.00 1.72 -6.17
N PRO A 76 0.45 1.96 -4.93
CA PRO A 76 -0.37 2.62 -3.92
C PRO A 76 -0.62 4.08 -4.27
N THR A 77 -1.87 4.49 -4.10
CA THR A 77 -2.31 5.88 -4.20
C THR A 77 -2.71 6.36 -2.81
N VAL A 78 -2.22 7.53 -2.42
CA VAL A 78 -2.63 8.17 -1.17
C VAL A 78 -4.09 8.60 -1.31
N LEU A 79 -4.91 8.18 -0.37
CA LEU A 79 -6.26 8.66 -0.20
C LEU A 79 -6.14 10.00 0.53
N THR A 80 -6.41 11.10 -0.16
CA THR A 80 -6.52 12.41 0.49
C THR A 80 -7.59 12.33 1.57
N ARG A 81 -7.29 12.88 2.76
CA ARG A 81 -8.34 13.14 3.76
C ARG A 81 -9.37 14.04 3.08
N ALA A 82 -10.61 13.58 3.02
CA ALA A 82 -11.74 14.44 2.73
C ALA A 82 -11.97 15.31 3.97
N ASP A 83 -11.23 16.41 4.10
CA ASP A 83 -11.52 17.51 5.03
C ASP A 83 -10.91 18.79 4.43
N ASP A 84 -11.69 19.45 3.57
CA ASP A 84 -11.62 20.89 3.27
C ASP A 84 -13.01 21.33 2.75
N HIS A 85 -14.00 21.31 3.64
CA HIS A 85 -15.18 22.20 3.60
C HIS A 85 -15.76 22.42 5.00
#